data_AF-A0AAW6JT02-F1
#
_entry.id   AF-A0AAW6JT02-F1
#
_cell.length_a   1.000
_cell.length_b   1.000
_cell.length_c   1.000
_cell.angle_alpha   90.00
_cell.angle_beta   90.00
_cell.angle_gamma   90.00
#
_symmetry.space_group_name_H-M   'P 1'
#
loop_
_entity.id
_entity.type
_entity.pdbx_description
1 polymer ?
#
loop_
_entity_poly.entity_id
_entity_poly.type
_entity_poly.pdbx_seq_one_letter_code
_entity_poly.pdbx_strand_id
1 'polypeptide(L)'
;MRHLLDLDAIPDYDEVVKRQFEEFIAKHQYNANQINFLRAVQSVFLQKRRLEVADLYEGALARFGKNAVDRFFSEDEVDDLLVFTELLAA
;
A
#
# COMPACT_ATOMS: atom_id res chain seq x y z
N MET A 1 10.07 -18.90 -39.22
CA MET A 1 8.96 -18.98 -38.26
C MET A 1 9.48 -18.81 -36.84
N ARG A 2 9.25 -17.65 -36.24
CA ARG A 2 9.00 -17.49 -34.79
C ARG A 2 8.38 -16.10 -34.65
N HIS A 3 7.05 -16.04 -34.62
CA HIS A 3 6.39 -14.84 -34.14
C HIS A 3 6.82 -14.70 -32.68
N LEU A 4 7.71 -13.72 -32.43
CA LEU A 4 7.85 -13.09 -31.12
C LEU A 4 6.46 -12.54 -30.80
N LEU A 5 5.68 -13.38 -30.15
CA LEU A 5 4.50 -12.95 -29.44
C LEU A 5 5.06 -12.18 -28.24
N ASP A 6 5.28 -10.88 -28.46
CA ASP A 6 5.08 -9.87 -27.42
C ASP A 6 3.62 -10.05 -26.97
N LEU A 7 3.39 -11.07 -26.15
CA LEU A 7 2.21 -11.12 -25.30
C LEU A 7 2.47 -10.00 -24.32
N ASP A 8 1.91 -8.83 -24.61
CA ASP A 8 1.60 -7.78 -23.66
C ASP A 8 1.06 -8.45 -22.39
N ALA A 9 1.97 -8.77 -21.48
CA ALA A 9 1.64 -9.53 -20.30
C ALA A 9 0.80 -8.60 -19.44
N ILE A 10 -0.49 -8.90 -19.32
CA ILE A 10 -1.35 -8.25 -18.35
C ILE A 10 -0.65 -8.38 -17.00
N PRO A 11 -0.31 -7.27 -16.33
CA PRO A 11 0.44 -7.33 -15.08
C PRO A 11 -0.34 -8.15 -14.05
N ASP A 12 0.36 -8.95 -13.26
CA ASP A 12 -0.27 -9.68 -12.15
C ASP A 12 -0.85 -8.66 -11.15
N TYR A 13 -1.95 -8.99 -10.48
CA TYR A 13 -2.60 -8.13 -9.50
C TYR A 13 -1.58 -7.62 -8.46
N ASP A 14 -0.67 -8.50 -8.02
CA ASP A 14 0.36 -8.16 -7.06
C ASP A 14 1.36 -7.10 -7.60
N GLU A 15 1.64 -7.10 -8.92
CA GLU A 15 2.48 -6.10 -9.57
C GLU A 15 1.74 -4.76 -9.72
N VAL A 16 0.46 -4.79 -10.06
CA VAL A 16 -0.39 -3.60 -10.12
C VAL A 16 -0.42 -2.91 -8.77
N VAL A 17 -0.73 -3.65 -7.69
CA VAL A 17 -0.76 -3.09 -6.33
C VAL A 17 0.60 -2.52 -5.93
N LYS A 18 1.70 -3.24 -6.18
CA LYS A 18 3.06 -2.75 -5.89
C LYS A 18 3.34 -1.41 -6.57
N ARG A 19 3.03 -1.31 -7.87
CA ARG A 19 3.24 -0.08 -8.65
C ARG A 19 2.37 1.07 -8.13
N GLN A 20 1.11 0.81 -7.81
CA GLN A 20 0.21 1.83 -7.29
C GLN A 20 0.65 2.36 -5.92
N PHE A 21 1.16 1.49 -5.03
CA PHE A 21 1.76 1.94 -3.77
C PHE A 21 3.05 2.74 -4.00
N GLU A 22 3.87 2.38 -4.99
CA GLU A 22 5.07 3.16 -5.34
C GLU A 22 4.71 4.55 -5.84
N GLU A 23 3.73 4.67 -6.72
CA GLU A 23 3.21 5.95 -7.21
C GLU A 23 2.60 6.78 -6.07
N PHE A 24 1.85 6.16 -5.15
CA PHE A 24 1.31 6.83 -3.96
C PHE A 24 2.43 7.37 -3.08
N ILE A 25 3.42 6.55 -2.73
CA ILE A 25 4.56 6.95 -1.89
C ILE A 25 5.35 8.09 -2.54
N ALA A 26 5.57 8.03 -3.87
CA ALA A 26 6.36 9.02 -4.60
C ALA A 26 5.70 10.39 -4.72
N LYS A 27 4.37 10.49 -4.57
CA LYS A 27 3.63 11.76 -4.59
C LYS A 27 3.83 12.60 -3.33
N HIS A 28 4.31 11.99 -2.24
CA HIS A 28 4.50 12.63 -0.94
C HIS A 28 5.98 12.63 -0.53
N GLN A 29 6.36 13.54 0.37
CA GLN A 29 7.71 13.60 0.93
C GLN A 29 7.80 12.81 2.24
N TYR A 30 7.59 11.49 2.14
CA TYR A 30 7.62 10.61 3.31
C TYR A 30 9.05 10.35 3.82
N ASN A 31 9.21 10.35 5.14
CA ASN A 31 10.44 9.90 5.80
C ASN A 31 10.56 8.38 5.83
N ALA A 32 11.72 7.87 6.26
CA ALA A 32 11.99 6.43 6.27
C ALA A 32 10.99 5.59 7.09
N ASN A 33 10.49 6.12 8.22
CA ASN A 33 9.50 5.41 9.04
C ASN A 33 8.15 5.32 8.34
N GLN A 34 7.70 6.43 7.74
CA GLN A 34 6.47 6.48 6.95
C GLN A 34 6.54 5.51 5.76
N ILE A 35 7.65 5.52 5.00
CA ILE A 35 7.84 4.60 3.87
C ILE A 35 7.79 3.14 4.34
N ASN A 36 8.51 2.80 5.42
CA ASN A 36 8.49 1.43 5.95
C ASN A 36 7.10 1.00 6.41
N PHE A 37 6.33 1.92 7.01
CA PHE A 37 4.94 1.67 7.38
C PHE A 37 4.08 1.39 6.14
N LEU A 38 4.15 2.23 5.11
CA LEU A 38 3.38 2.05 3.87
C LEU A 38 3.74 0.75 3.13
N ARG A 39 5.00 0.31 3.15
CA ARG A 39 5.39 -1.01 2.61
C ARG A 39 4.82 -2.18 3.41
N ALA A 40 4.63 -1.99 4.72
CA ALA A 40 3.96 -2.98 5.54
C ALA A 40 2.44 -2.99 5.27
N VAL A 41 1.82 -1.82 5.08
CA VAL A 41 0.42 -1.69 4.65
C VAL A 41 0.22 -2.40 3.32
N GLN A 42 1.08 -2.16 2.33
CA GLN A 42 1.06 -2.86 1.04
C GLN A 42 1.08 -4.39 1.22
N SER A 43 1.90 -4.91 2.14
CA SER A 43 1.99 -6.35 2.42
C SER A 43 0.70 -6.90 3.04
N VAL A 44 0.11 -6.16 3.99
CA VAL A 44 -1.19 -6.52 4.60
C VAL A 44 -2.31 -6.48 3.57
N PHE A 45 -2.34 -5.44 2.73
CA PHE A 45 -3.33 -5.28 1.67
C PHE A 45 -3.24 -6.41 0.64
N LEU A 46 -2.03 -6.78 0.20
CA LEU A 46 -1.84 -7.94 -0.68
C LEU A 46 -2.37 -9.23 -0.03
N GLN A 47 -2.16 -9.43 1.27
CA GLN A 47 -2.64 -10.62 1.96
C GLN A 47 -4.17 -10.66 2.11
N LYS A 48 -4.80 -9.53 2.45
CA LYS A 48 -6.22 -9.45 2.80
C LYS A 48 -7.12 -9.01 1.65
N ARG A 49 -6.54 -8.47 0.57
CA ARG A 49 -7.22 -7.78 -0.55
C ARG A 49 -8.11 -6.60 -0.11
N ARG A 50 -7.89 -6.09 1.10
CA ARG A 50 -8.61 -4.97 1.73
C ARG A 50 -7.79 -4.42 2.88
N LEU A 51 -8.04 -3.16 3.26
CA LEU A 51 -7.47 -2.54 4.45
C LEU A 51 -8.61 -2.00 5.32
N GLU A 52 -8.71 -2.47 6.56
CA GLU A 52 -9.62 -1.87 7.54
C GLU A 52 -8.85 -0.87 8.41
N VAL A 53 -9.54 0.14 8.96
CA VAL A 53 -8.93 1.09 9.90
C VAL A 53 -8.25 0.37 11.07
N ALA A 54 -8.86 -0.70 11.60
CA ALA A 54 -8.28 -1.50 12.67
C ALA A 54 -6.92 -2.12 12.30
N ASP A 55 -6.69 -2.44 11.02
CA ASP A 55 -5.43 -3.01 10.57
C ASP A 55 -4.25 -2.05 10.78
N LEU A 56 -4.49 -0.73 10.75
CA LEU A 56 -3.46 0.30 10.97
C LEU A 56 -2.90 0.30 12.39
N TYR A 57 -3.63 -0.25 13.35
CA TYR A 57 -3.27 -0.28 14.77
C TYR A 57 -2.87 -1.67 15.27
N GLU A 58 -3.24 -2.72 14.53
CA GLU A 58 -3.15 -4.11 14.97
C GLU A 58 -2.30 -4.98 14.02
N GLY A 59 -2.25 -6.29 14.31
CA GLY A 59 -1.62 -7.29 13.45
C GLY A 59 -0.16 -6.99 13.10
N ALA A 60 0.17 -7.04 11.81
CA ALA A 60 1.53 -6.82 11.32
C ALA A 60 2.01 -5.36 11.49
N LEU A 61 1.09 -4.39 11.59
CA LEU A 61 1.42 -2.97 11.73
C LEU A 61 1.69 -2.58 13.19
N ALA A 62 1.21 -3.36 14.16
CA ALA A 62 1.54 -3.16 15.58
C ALA A 62 3.05 -3.17 15.88
N ARG A 63 3.89 -3.77 14.99
CA ARG A 63 5.36 -3.77 15.12
C ARG A 63 6.00 -2.37 15.09
N PHE A 64 5.32 -1.36 14.55
CA PHE A 64 5.79 0.02 14.53
C PHE A 64 5.52 0.76 15.86
N GLY A 65 4.90 0.07 16.82
CA GLY A 65 4.55 0.58 18.14
C GLY A 65 3.11 1.10 18.20
N LYS A 66 2.66 1.38 19.41
CA LYS A 66 1.30 1.86 19.66
C LYS A 66 1.04 3.17 18.91
N ASN A 67 -0.12 3.26 18.27
CA ASN A 67 -0.58 4.44 17.53
C ASN A 67 0.51 4.95 16.55
N ALA A 68 1.20 4.03 15.87
CA ALA A 68 2.25 4.41 14.93
C ALA A 68 1.70 5.25 13.79
N VAL A 69 0.52 4.89 13.27
CA VAL A 69 -0.15 5.62 12.21
C VAL A 69 -0.39 7.08 12.59
N ASP A 70 -0.98 7.35 13.77
CA ASP A 70 -1.24 8.72 14.28
C ASP A 70 0.03 9.53 14.55
N ARG A 71 1.16 8.84 14.81
CA ARG A 71 2.46 9.51 15.04
C ARG A 71 3.21 9.77 13.76
N PHE A 72 2.93 9.00 12.70
CA PHE A 72 3.67 9.05 11.44
C PHE A 72 2.95 9.88 10.39
N PHE A 73 1.63 9.96 10.44
CA PHE A 73 0.81 10.59 9.39
C PHE A 73 -0.15 11.61 10.01
N SER A 74 -0.53 12.63 9.25
CA SER A 74 -1.69 13.45 9.59
C SER A 74 -2.99 12.68 9.39
N GLU A 75 -4.09 13.17 9.96
CA GLU A 75 -5.43 12.62 9.73
C GLU A 75 -5.77 12.59 8.22
N ASP A 76 -5.50 13.69 7.51
CA ASP A 76 -5.68 13.78 6.05
C ASP A 76 -4.88 12.71 5.29
N GLU A 77 -3.62 12.43 5.69
CA GLU A 77 -2.79 11.41 5.05
C GLU A 77 -3.31 9.99 5.33
N VAL A 78 -3.91 9.75 6.50
CA VAL A 78 -4.55 8.48 6.83
C VAL A 78 -5.82 8.28 6.01
N ASP A 79 -6.64 9.31 5.88
CA ASP A 79 -7.84 9.27 5.05
C ASP A 79 -7.49 9.06 3.57
N ASP A 80 -6.49 9.77 3.06
CA ASP A 80 -5.98 9.58 1.69
C ASP A 80 -5.49 8.15 1.46
N LEU A 81 -4.80 7.55 2.44
CA LEU A 81 -4.36 6.15 2.38
C LEU A 81 -5.55 5.18 2.34
N LEU A 82 -6.57 5.39 3.18
CA LEU A 82 -7.75 4.54 3.23
C LEU A 82 -8.50 4.59 1.89
N VAL A 83 -8.80 5.79 1.39
CA VAL A 83 -9.46 6.01 0.09
C VAL A 83 -8.65 5.36 -1.04
N PHE A 84 -7.33 5.54 -1.05
CA PHE A 84 -6.45 4.90 -2.02
C PHE A 84 -6.60 3.37 -2.00
N THR A 85 -6.60 2.75 -0.82
CA THR A 85 -6.73 1.29 -0.71
C THR A 85 -8.13 0.78 -1.04
N GLU A 86 -9.19 1.56 -0.80
CA GLU A 86 -10.55 1.23 -1.22
C GLU A 86 -10.66 1.21 -2.75
N LEU A 87 -10.08 2.22 -3.43
CA LEU A 87 -10.03 2.28 -4.89
C LEU A 87 -9.27 1.10 -5.52
N LEU A 88 -8.25 0.57 -4.82
CA LEU A 88 -7.51 -0.62 -5.28
C LEU A 88 -8.25 -1.95 -5.07
N ALA A 89 -9.24 -1.98 -4.17
CA ALA A 89 -10.04 -3.16 -3.88
C ALA A 89 -11.31 -3.26 -4.75
N ALA A 90 -11.67 -2.17 -5.45
CA ALA A 90 -12.82 -2.07 -6.35
C ALA A 90 -12.60 -2.81 -7.68
#